data_AF-A0A8C3SD43-F1
#
_entry.id   AF-A0A8C3SD43-F1
#
_cell.length_a   1.000
_cell.length_b   1.000
_cell.length_c   1.000
_cell.angle_alpha   90.00
_cell.angle_beta   90.00
_cell.angle_gamma   90.00
#
_symmetry.space_group_name_H-M   'P 1'
#
loop_
_entity.id
_entity.type
_entity.pdbx_description
1 polymer ?
#
loop_
_entity_poly.entity_id
_entity_poly.type
_entity_poly.pdbx_seq_one_letter_code
_entity_poly.pdbx_strand_id
1 'polypeptide(L)'
;FGSTRGMWPGRAGALPAAIGALCRALPPGSRPAPETFRLAKFNRPEAVRAGEAGTDPPDGYCTQIRFVKSVLRYHGYGRPEFYQLPSDGSQGSRELLLAFSWLLNRINLLEQLLTANRVKIGDEASVCTVSRFFCLSSPSHQLDVDVRYLQWLNGRLRFKWRSLHVDRQEQCKLLHKIHSYTSGCHMDQTIGHFSVTETDLIRQPDSYKQLLQLLESETSRLEAFLEWKQLEPVYWHWMVKSRERTLPDEREFCAAVRTITEAVKLKLSDLKYHCAHKKNGMHGSYRLVFKDKRSEPITNVNATEVISKLQMEEATLKRELKRLQEECRHKLDEIAEGLVGVICIPPIKR
;
A
#
# COMPACT_ATOMS: atom_id res chain seq x y z
N PHE A 1 21.33 -6.72 -39.52
CA PHE A 1 21.80 -7.78 -38.61
C PHE A 1 21.41 -7.38 -37.19
N GLY A 2 20.55 -8.04 -36.44
CA GLY A 2 19.72 -9.20 -36.66
C GLY A 2 18.49 -9.06 -35.75
N SER A 3 17.34 -9.40 -36.31
CA SER A 3 16.04 -9.42 -35.65
C SER A 3 16.02 -10.56 -34.62
N THR A 4 15.97 -10.24 -33.32
CA THR A 4 15.64 -11.22 -32.28
C THR A 4 14.13 -11.44 -32.30
N ARG A 5 13.71 -12.19 -33.32
CA ARG A 5 12.42 -12.86 -33.37
C ARG A 5 12.43 -13.93 -32.27
N GLY A 6 12.04 -13.52 -31.06
CA GLY A 6 11.76 -14.43 -29.96
C GLY A 6 10.71 -15.44 -30.42
N MET A 7 11.18 -16.64 -30.72
CA MET A 7 10.40 -17.76 -31.22
C MET A 7 9.52 -18.27 -30.07
N TRP A 8 8.27 -17.82 -30.04
CA TRP A 8 7.26 -18.31 -29.10
C TRP A 8 7.11 -19.83 -29.27
N PRO A 9 7.45 -20.66 -28.27
CA PRO A 9 7.14 -22.09 -28.33
C PRO A 9 5.61 -22.24 -28.32
N GLY A 10 5.08 -23.05 -29.24
CA GLY A 10 3.68 -23.50 -29.37
C GLY A 10 2.60 -22.71 -28.60
N ARG A 11 1.82 -21.88 -29.33
CA ARG A 11 0.67 -21.09 -28.80
C ARG A 11 -0.36 -21.90 -27.98
N ALA A 12 -0.40 -23.22 -28.10
CA ALA A 12 -1.33 -24.09 -27.36
C ALA A 12 -0.94 -24.33 -25.89
N GLY A 13 0.36 -24.24 -25.53
CA GLY A 13 0.85 -24.50 -24.18
C GLY A 13 1.13 -23.25 -23.32
N ALA A 14 1.29 -22.09 -23.96
CA ALA A 14 1.77 -20.87 -23.29
C ALA A 14 0.78 -20.30 -22.25
N LEU A 15 -0.53 -20.41 -22.49
CA LEU A 15 -1.54 -19.92 -21.54
C LEU A 15 -1.66 -20.79 -20.28
N PRO A 16 -1.79 -22.13 -20.36
CA PRO A 16 -1.73 -22.98 -19.17
C PRO A 16 -0.45 -22.75 -18.35
N ALA A 17 0.69 -22.57 -19.02
CA ALA A 17 1.95 -22.23 -18.36
C ALA A 17 1.88 -20.87 -17.65
N ALA A 18 1.31 -19.83 -18.29
CA ALA A 18 1.16 -18.50 -17.70
C ALA A 18 0.29 -18.52 -16.44
N ILE A 19 -0.88 -19.18 -16.51
CA ILE A 19 -1.79 -19.29 -15.36
C ILE A 19 -1.17 -20.17 -14.27
N GLY A 20 -0.47 -21.24 -14.64
CA GLY A 20 0.24 -22.10 -13.70
C GLY A 20 1.35 -21.36 -12.94
N ALA A 21 2.16 -20.57 -13.63
CA ALA A 21 3.18 -19.72 -13.02
C ALA A 21 2.57 -18.69 -12.06
N LEU A 22 1.47 -18.04 -12.46
CA LEU A 22 0.72 -17.11 -11.60
C LEU A 22 0.22 -17.78 -10.31
N CYS A 23 -0.36 -18.98 -10.41
CA CYS A 23 -0.87 -19.72 -9.26
C CYS A 23 0.26 -20.15 -8.30
N ARG A 24 1.41 -20.56 -8.83
CA ARG A 24 2.59 -20.91 -8.02
C ARG A 24 3.20 -19.71 -7.32
N ALA A 25 3.16 -18.54 -7.94
CA ALA A 25 3.64 -17.28 -7.38
C ALA A 25 2.78 -16.77 -6.20
N LEU A 26 1.53 -17.23 -6.06
CA LEU A 26 0.66 -16.89 -4.94
C LEU A 26 1.02 -17.67 -3.65
N PRO A 27 0.71 -17.12 -2.46
CA PRO A 27 0.90 -17.80 -1.18
C PRO A 27 0.22 -19.19 -1.15
N PRO A 28 0.82 -20.18 -0.47
CA PRO A 28 0.38 -21.58 -0.51
C PRO A 28 -1.07 -21.78 -0.04
N GLY A 29 -1.56 -20.98 0.90
CA GLY A 29 -2.95 -21.04 1.39
C GLY A 29 -4.00 -20.41 0.48
N SER A 30 -3.60 -19.78 -0.63
CA SER A 30 -4.51 -19.04 -1.52
C SER A 30 -4.28 -19.34 -3.00
N ARG A 31 -3.79 -20.55 -3.35
CA ARG A 31 -3.50 -20.95 -4.73
C ARG A 31 -4.75 -21.50 -5.42
N PRO A 32 -5.33 -20.81 -6.41
CA PRO A 32 -6.40 -21.39 -7.20
C PRO A 32 -5.81 -22.44 -8.14
N ALA A 33 -6.58 -23.48 -8.47
CA ALA A 33 -6.18 -24.37 -9.56
C ALA A 33 -6.17 -23.57 -10.89
N PRO A 34 -5.23 -23.82 -11.82
CA PRO A 34 -5.19 -23.11 -13.11
C PRO A 34 -6.49 -23.23 -13.91
N GLU A 35 -7.23 -24.33 -13.74
CA GLU A 35 -8.53 -24.55 -14.38
C GLU A 35 -9.61 -23.60 -13.83
N THR A 36 -9.49 -23.16 -12.58
CA THR A 36 -10.38 -22.18 -11.94
C THR A 36 -10.43 -20.88 -12.74
N PHE A 37 -9.30 -20.42 -13.29
CA PHE A 37 -9.25 -19.21 -14.12
C PHE A 37 -10.02 -19.39 -15.44
N ARG A 38 -9.99 -20.59 -16.03
CA ARG A 38 -10.73 -20.89 -17.26
C ARG A 38 -12.23 -20.98 -16.98
N LEU A 39 -12.62 -21.65 -15.90
CA LEU A 39 -14.01 -21.76 -15.48
C LEU A 39 -14.59 -20.40 -15.06
N ALA A 40 -13.80 -19.59 -14.35
CA ALA A 40 -14.16 -18.25 -13.91
C ALA A 40 -14.40 -17.31 -15.08
N LYS A 41 -13.56 -17.39 -16.12
CA LYS A 41 -13.72 -16.60 -17.34
C LYS A 41 -15.09 -16.77 -18.01
N PHE A 42 -15.72 -17.94 -17.88
CA PHE A 42 -17.04 -18.23 -18.46
C PHE A 42 -18.18 -18.19 -17.43
N ASN A 43 -17.97 -17.62 -16.23
CA ASN A 43 -18.95 -17.59 -15.15
C ASN A 43 -19.49 -18.98 -14.76
N ARG A 44 -18.67 -20.04 -14.90
CA ARG A 44 -19.11 -21.39 -14.52
C ARG A 44 -19.15 -21.50 -12.98
N PRO A 45 -20.20 -22.09 -12.40
CA PRO A 45 -20.36 -22.24 -10.95
C PRO A 45 -19.30 -23.17 -10.33
N GLU A 46 -18.64 -24.00 -11.14
CA GLU A 46 -17.53 -24.87 -10.75
C GLU A 46 -16.27 -24.09 -10.37
N ALA A 47 -16.09 -22.87 -10.88
CA ALA A 47 -14.97 -22.00 -10.52
C ALA A 47 -15.02 -21.52 -9.07
N VAL A 48 -16.22 -21.48 -8.49
CA VAL A 48 -16.46 -21.06 -7.11
C VAL A 48 -16.29 -22.25 -6.17
N ARG A 49 -16.88 -23.40 -6.54
CA ARG A 49 -16.82 -24.65 -5.75
C ARG A 49 -15.42 -25.24 -5.62
N ALA A 50 -14.51 -24.94 -6.54
CA ALA A 50 -13.11 -25.39 -6.47
C ALA A 50 -12.28 -24.68 -5.37
N GLY A 51 -12.78 -23.57 -4.80
CA GLY A 51 -12.13 -22.86 -3.69
C GLY A 51 -12.58 -23.29 -2.30
N GLU A 52 -13.74 -23.95 -2.19
CA GLU A 52 -14.39 -24.26 -0.91
C GLU A 52 -15.06 -25.63 -1.00
N ALA A 53 -14.28 -26.70 -0.78
CA ALA A 53 -14.85 -27.99 -0.43
C ALA A 53 -15.12 -28.01 1.09
N GLY A 54 -16.31 -27.54 1.49
CA GLY A 54 -17.04 -28.15 2.62
C GLY A 54 -16.81 -27.63 4.04
N THR A 55 -16.75 -26.31 4.26
CA THR A 55 -16.90 -25.76 5.62
C THR A 55 -17.93 -24.63 5.59
N ASP A 56 -18.93 -24.69 6.46
CA ASP A 56 -19.87 -23.58 6.67
C ASP A 56 -19.10 -22.26 6.85
N PRO A 57 -19.52 -21.15 6.21
CA PRO A 57 -18.76 -19.92 6.24
C PRO A 57 -18.70 -19.41 7.68
N PRO A 58 -17.51 -19.24 8.28
CA PRO A 58 -17.39 -18.71 9.63
C PRO A 58 -17.96 -17.29 9.67
N ASP A 59 -18.57 -16.89 10.81
CA ASP A 59 -19.28 -15.62 11.05
C ASP A 59 -18.50 -14.32 10.66
N GLY A 60 -17.22 -14.42 10.30
CA GLY A 60 -16.38 -13.33 9.81
C GLY A 60 -16.35 -13.12 8.28
N TYR A 61 -16.89 -14.03 7.46
CA TYR A 61 -16.74 -13.98 6.00
C TYR A 61 -17.41 -12.74 5.38
N CYS A 62 -18.62 -12.40 5.84
CA CYS A 62 -19.34 -11.20 5.41
C CYS A 62 -18.56 -9.89 5.70
N THR A 63 -17.82 -9.86 6.81
CA THR A 63 -16.99 -8.70 7.18
C THR A 63 -15.76 -8.61 6.29
N GLN A 64 -15.12 -9.72 5.96
CA GLN A 64 -14.00 -9.78 5.02
C GLN A 64 -14.42 -9.39 3.60
N ILE A 65 -15.57 -9.89 3.11
CA ILE A 65 -16.11 -9.52 1.79
C ILE A 65 -16.39 -8.02 1.72
N ARG A 66 -17.03 -7.45 2.76
CA ARG A 66 -17.29 -6.02 2.83
C ARG A 66 -16.00 -5.20 2.85
N PHE A 67 -14.97 -5.69 3.53
CA PHE A 67 -13.65 -5.09 3.53
C PHE A 67 -12.97 -5.15 2.15
N VAL A 68 -12.99 -6.30 1.47
CA VAL A 68 -12.41 -6.41 0.12
C VAL A 68 -13.13 -5.49 -0.86
N LYS A 69 -14.47 -5.43 -0.81
CA LYS A 69 -15.26 -4.48 -1.60
C LYS A 69 -14.87 -3.02 -1.29
N SER A 70 -14.73 -2.64 -0.02
CA SER A 70 -14.35 -1.26 0.33
C SER A 70 -12.93 -0.90 -0.14
N VAL A 71 -11.98 -1.84 -0.02
CA VAL A 71 -10.59 -1.67 -0.51
C VAL A 71 -10.56 -1.49 -2.02
N LEU A 72 -11.27 -2.33 -2.78
CA LEU A 72 -11.36 -2.21 -4.24
C LEU A 72 -11.98 -0.86 -4.65
N ARG A 73 -13.00 -0.40 -3.93
CA ARG A 73 -13.62 0.90 -4.17
C ARG A 73 -12.65 2.05 -3.90
N TYR A 74 -11.87 1.95 -2.83
CA TYR A 74 -10.84 2.92 -2.46
C TYR A 74 -9.75 3.03 -3.53
N HIS A 75 -9.28 1.90 -4.07
CA HIS A 75 -8.29 1.90 -5.14
C HIS A 75 -8.87 2.32 -6.51
N GLY A 76 -10.19 2.50 -6.61
CA GLY A 76 -10.86 3.02 -7.81
C GLY A 76 -11.36 1.96 -8.79
N TYR A 77 -11.61 0.73 -8.33
CA TYR A 77 -12.24 -0.30 -9.15
C TYR A 77 -13.72 0.04 -9.37
N GLY A 78 -14.08 0.42 -10.60
CA GLY A 78 -15.36 1.06 -10.93
C GLY A 78 -16.43 0.15 -11.55
N ARG A 79 -16.36 -1.17 -11.43
CA ARG A 79 -17.36 -2.09 -12.01
C ARG A 79 -18.52 -2.32 -11.04
N PRO A 80 -19.75 -1.84 -11.34
CA PRO A 80 -20.89 -1.99 -10.44
C PRO A 80 -21.31 -3.45 -10.24
N GLU A 81 -21.12 -4.30 -11.25
CA GLU A 81 -21.49 -5.71 -11.25
C GLU A 81 -20.79 -6.49 -10.13
N PHE A 82 -19.54 -6.12 -9.82
CA PHE A 82 -18.76 -6.70 -8.72
C PHE A 82 -19.33 -6.35 -7.34
N TYR A 83 -19.79 -5.12 -7.14
CA TYR A 83 -20.31 -4.69 -5.83
C TYR A 83 -21.68 -5.30 -5.54
N GLN A 84 -22.44 -5.62 -6.59
CA GLN A 84 -23.75 -6.27 -6.52
C GLN A 84 -23.67 -7.79 -6.29
N LEU A 85 -22.47 -8.40 -6.32
CA LEU A 85 -22.32 -9.83 -6.10
C LEU A 85 -22.80 -10.26 -4.70
N PRO A 86 -23.51 -11.40 -4.59
CA PRO A 86 -23.93 -11.97 -3.32
C PRO A 86 -22.71 -12.39 -2.48
N SER A 87 -22.89 -12.36 -1.15
CA SER A 87 -21.84 -12.74 -0.20
C SER A 87 -21.53 -14.24 -0.20
N ASP A 88 -22.43 -15.05 -0.78
CA ASP A 88 -22.34 -16.51 -0.80
C ASP A 88 -21.33 -17.04 -1.83
N GLY A 89 -20.66 -16.15 -2.58
CA GLY A 89 -19.64 -16.48 -3.58
C GLY A 89 -20.16 -17.23 -4.82
N SER A 90 -21.41 -17.73 -4.79
CA SER A 90 -22.02 -18.65 -5.74
C SER A 90 -22.08 -18.18 -7.19
N GLN A 91 -21.97 -16.87 -7.43
CA GLN A 91 -22.02 -16.25 -8.75
C GLN A 91 -20.97 -15.13 -8.87
N GLY A 92 -20.58 -14.81 -10.10
CA GLY A 92 -19.67 -13.68 -10.37
C GLY A 92 -18.20 -14.05 -10.45
N SER A 93 -17.86 -15.32 -10.72
CA SER A 93 -16.46 -15.75 -10.89
C SER A 93 -15.72 -14.97 -11.99
N ARG A 94 -16.40 -14.49 -13.03
CA ARG A 94 -15.81 -13.58 -14.03
C ARG A 94 -15.50 -12.21 -13.45
N GLU A 95 -16.39 -11.63 -12.67
CA GLU A 95 -16.19 -10.32 -12.04
C GLU A 95 -15.08 -10.38 -10.98
N LEU A 96 -15.00 -11.49 -10.24
CA LEU A 96 -13.89 -11.79 -9.33
C LEU A 96 -12.56 -11.90 -10.08
N LEU A 97 -12.55 -12.62 -11.20
CA LEU A 97 -11.36 -12.71 -12.06
C LEU A 97 -10.96 -11.32 -12.59
N LEU A 98 -11.92 -10.51 -13.05
CA LEU A 98 -11.64 -9.14 -13.53
C LEU A 98 -11.11 -8.24 -12.41
N ALA A 99 -11.67 -8.30 -11.21
CA ALA A 99 -11.19 -7.57 -10.05
C ALA A 99 -9.77 -8.00 -9.68
N PHE A 100 -9.50 -9.31 -9.66
CA PHE A 100 -8.17 -9.87 -9.40
C PHE A 100 -7.15 -9.45 -10.46
N SER A 101 -7.49 -9.59 -11.76
CA SER A 101 -6.65 -9.11 -12.86
C SER A 101 -6.40 -7.60 -12.77
N TRP A 102 -7.40 -6.82 -12.39
CA TRP A 102 -7.22 -5.39 -12.19
C TRP A 102 -6.25 -5.08 -11.05
N LEU A 103 -6.32 -5.82 -9.93
CA LEU A 103 -5.36 -5.70 -8.83
C LEU A 103 -3.94 -6.07 -9.26
N LEU A 104 -3.78 -7.16 -10.01
CA LEU A 104 -2.47 -7.56 -10.56
C LEU A 104 -1.81 -6.42 -11.34
N ASN A 105 -2.58 -5.73 -12.19
CA ASN A 105 -2.06 -4.65 -13.04
C ASN A 105 -1.89 -3.31 -12.31
N ARG A 106 -2.79 -2.95 -11.37
CA ARG A 106 -2.84 -1.59 -10.80
C ARG A 106 -2.07 -1.41 -9.51
N ILE A 107 -2.03 -2.43 -8.67
CA ILE A 107 -1.37 -2.36 -7.36
C ILE A 107 -0.12 -3.23 -7.28
N ASN A 108 0.30 -3.88 -8.38
CA ASN A 108 1.42 -4.82 -8.38
C ASN A 108 1.24 -5.85 -7.24
N LEU A 109 0.04 -6.42 -7.17
CA LEU A 109 -0.40 -7.25 -6.05
C LEU A 109 0.61 -8.37 -5.77
N LEU A 110 1.16 -8.97 -6.82
CA LEU A 110 2.08 -10.10 -6.68
C LEU A 110 3.41 -9.65 -6.08
N GLU A 111 3.94 -8.50 -6.47
CA GLU A 111 5.14 -7.88 -5.90
C GLU A 111 4.93 -7.49 -4.43
N GLN A 112 3.75 -6.95 -4.08
CA GLN A 112 3.39 -6.65 -2.69
C GLN A 112 3.29 -7.94 -1.84
N LEU A 113 2.67 -9.00 -2.37
CA LEU A 113 2.56 -10.28 -1.68
C LEU A 113 3.93 -10.96 -1.53
N LEU A 114 4.81 -10.86 -2.53
CA LEU A 114 6.18 -11.36 -2.42
C LEU A 114 6.94 -10.61 -1.33
N THR A 115 6.84 -9.27 -1.31
CA THR A 115 7.50 -8.42 -0.31
C THR A 115 6.99 -8.69 1.11
N ALA A 116 5.68 -8.85 1.28
CA ALA A 116 5.06 -9.11 2.58
C ALA A 116 5.40 -10.50 3.15
N ASN A 117 5.74 -11.46 2.29
CA ASN A 117 6.02 -12.84 2.66
C ASN A 117 7.50 -13.22 2.46
N ARG A 118 8.43 -12.26 2.49
CA ARG A 118 9.87 -12.56 2.43
C ARG A 118 10.35 -13.18 3.73
N VAL A 119 11.18 -14.21 3.65
CA VAL A 119 11.88 -14.75 4.81
C VAL A 119 12.91 -13.71 5.26
N LYS A 120 12.75 -13.20 6.47
CA LYS A 120 13.70 -12.23 7.05
C LYS A 120 14.83 -12.99 7.70
N ILE A 121 15.95 -13.11 6.99
CA ILE A 121 17.16 -13.76 7.51
C ILE A 121 17.99 -12.76 8.33
N GLY A 122 18.05 -11.51 7.87
CA GLY A 122 18.82 -10.45 8.51
C GLY A 122 18.02 -9.62 9.51
N ASP A 123 18.76 -8.96 10.40
CA ASP A 123 18.20 -8.11 11.42
C ASP A 123 17.89 -6.71 10.89
N GLU A 124 16.61 -6.38 10.77
CA GLU A 124 16.17 -5.05 10.34
C GLU A 124 15.93 -4.13 11.55
N ALA A 125 16.65 -3.01 11.62
CA ALA A 125 16.38 -1.89 12.52
C ALA A 125 15.61 -0.77 11.77
N SER A 126 14.35 -1.02 11.42
CA SER A 126 13.41 0.05 11.03
C SER A 126 13.16 1.06 12.15
N VAL A 127 13.35 2.34 11.83
CA VAL A 127 12.78 3.45 12.59
C VAL A 127 11.27 3.36 12.49
N CYS A 128 10.53 3.65 13.57
CA CYS A 128 9.07 3.84 13.53
C CYS A 128 8.70 5.06 12.67
N THR A 129 8.94 4.98 11.37
CA THR A 129 8.32 5.84 10.39
C THR A 129 6.90 5.35 10.27
N VAL A 130 5.93 6.25 10.43
CA VAL A 130 4.56 5.95 10.07
C VAL A 130 4.59 5.70 8.56
N SER A 131 4.66 4.45 8.15
CA SER A 131 4.40 4.06 6.77
C SER A 131 3.05 4.65 6.43
N ARG A 132 3.05 5.58 5.48
CA ARG A 132 1.92 6.42 5.04
C ARG A 132 0.77 5.60 4.41
N PHE A 133 0.75 4.29 4.62
CA PHE A 133 -0.10 3.31 3.97
C PHE A 133 -1.46 3.11 4.63
N PHE A 134 -1.73 3.69 5.80
CA PHE A 134 -3.05 3.61 6.43
C PHE A 134 -3.54 4.96 6.94
N CYS A 135 -3.76 5.90 6.02
CA CYS A 135 -4.80 6.91 6.24
C CYS A 135 -6.12 6.37 5.68
N LEU A 136 -6.82 5.56 6.45
CA LEU A 136 -8.24 5.27 6.21
C LEU A 136 -9.00 6.60 6.34
N SER A 137 -9.40 7.19 5.23
CA SER A 137 -10.25 8.39 5.23
C SER A 137 -11.58 8.08 4.55
N SER A 138 -12.61 8.24 5.37
CA SER A 138 -14.07 8.17 5.28
C SER A 138 -14.79 7.95 3.94
N PRO A 139 -15.92 7.20 3.97
CA PRO A 139 -16.96 7.33 2.97
C PRO A 139 -17.58 8.73 3.04
N SER A 140 -17.78 9.32 1.86
CA SER A 140 -18.42 10.60 1.60
C SER A 140 -19.94 10.54 1.87
N HIS A 141 -20.30 10.35 3.13
CA HIS A 141 -21.62 10.66 3.65
C HIS A 141 -21.44 11.60 4.84
N GLN A 142 -22.28 12.63 4.89
CA GLN A 142 -22.45 13.53 6.04
C GLN A 142 -22.92 12.72 7.25
N LEU A 143 -22.04 11.91 7.83
CA LEU A 143 -22.19 11.49 9.21
C LEU A 143 -21.73 12.66 10.05
N ASP A 144 -22.60 13.08 10.96
CA ASP A 144 -22.27 13.97 12.06
C ASP A 144 -21.19 13.27 12.92
N VAL A 145 -19.92 13.41 12.51
CA VAL A 145 -18.82 12.74 13.19
C VAL A 145 -18.53 13.54 14.45
N ASP A 146 -18.90 12.97 15.60
CA ASP A 146 -18.62 13.56 16.91
C ASP A 146 -17.12 13.86 17.06
N VAL A 147 -16.80 15.14 17.15
CA VAL A 147 -15.43 15.65 17.29
C VAL A 147 -14.76 15.06 18.52
N ARG A 148 -15.51 14.77 19.60
CA ARG A 148 -14.99 14.17 20.83
C ARG A 148 -14.56 12.72 20.59
N TYR A 149 -15.31 11.96 19.79
CA TYR A 149 -14.96 10.60 19.40
C TYR A 149 -13.66 10.57 18.57
N LEU A 150 -13.48 11.50 17.64
CA LEU A 150 -12.23 11.62 16.88
C LEU A 150 -11.04 12.01 17.77
N GLN A 151 -11.24 12.92 18.72
CA GLN A 151 -10.21 13.28 19.70
C GLN A 151 -9.81 12.08 20.57
N TRP A 152 -10.78 11.28 21.03
CA TRP A 152 -10.53 10.04 21.76
C TRP A 152 -9.77 9.00 20.93
N LEU A 153 -10.17 8.77 19.67
CA LEU A 153 -9.45 7.88 18.76
C LEU A 153 -8.00 8.35 18.53
N ASN A 154 -7.79 9.66 18.36
CA ASN A 154 -6.45 10.23 18.23
C ASN A 154 -5.62 9.98 19.50
N GLY A 155 -6.21 10.17 20.69
CA GLY A 155 -5.57 9.83 21.96
C GLY A 155 -5.15 8.36 22.05
N ARG A 156 -6.03 7.44 21.65
CA ARG A 156 -5.73 5.99 21.58
C ARG A 156 -4.62 5.67 20.60
N LEU A 157 -4.63 6.29 19.42
CA LEU A 157 -3.57 6.12 18.41
C LEU A 157 -2.22 6.62 18.95
N ARG A 158 -2.18 7.80 19.58
CA ARG A 158 -0.96 8.34 20.22
C ARG A 158 -0.44 7.43 21.33
N PHE A 159 -1.34 6.83 22.11
CA PHE A 159 -0.95 5.87 23.14
C PHE A 159 -0.36 4.59 22.52
N LYS A 160 -1.04 4.00 21.53
CA LYS A 160 -0.56 2.82 20.80
C LYS A 160 0.78 3.07 20.11
N TRP A 161 0.94 4.25 19.51
CA TRP A 161 2.20 4.65 18.87
C TRP A 161 3.34 4.77 19.89
N ARG A 162 3.09 5.37 21.06
CA ARG A 162 4.10 5.45 22.14
C ARG A 162 4.48 4.06 22.66
N SER A 163 3.52 3.16 22.86
CA SER A 163 3.80 1.77 23.25
C SER A 163 4.68 1.07 22.22
N LEU A 164 4.30 1.13 20.94
CA LEU A 164 5.07 0.53 19.84
C LEU A 164 6.50 1.11 19.76
N HIS A 165 6.66 2.40 20.04
CA HIS A 165 7.97 3.03 20.06
C HIS A 165 8.86 2.49 21.18
N VAL A 166 8.32 2.29 22.39
CA VAL A 166 9.03 1.69 23.52
C VAL A 166 9.41 0.24 23.19
N ASP A 167 8.47 -0.56 22.69
CA ASP A 167 8.72 -1.95 22.29
C ASP A 167 9.83 -2.02 21.23
N ARG A 168 9.82 -1.09 20.27
CA ARG A 168 10.86 -1.01 19.24
C ARG A 168 12.22 -0.63 19.82
N GLN A 169 12.25 0.27 20.79
CA GLN A 169 13.48 0.66 21.47
C GLN A 169 14.05 -0.51 22.28
N GLU A 170 13.20 -1.29 22.95
CA GLU A 170 13.62 -2.51 23.65
C GLU A 170 14.19 -3.55 22.69
N GLN A 171 13.52 -3.77 21.55
CA GLN A 171 14.03 -4.68 20.52
C GLN A 171 15.41 -4.24 20.01
N CYS A 172 15.63 -2.95 19.75
CA CYS A 172 16.95 -2.44 19.35
C CYS A 172 18.02 -2.68 20.43
N LYS A 173 17.68 -2.51 21.72
CA LYS A 173 18.61 -2.79 22.83
C LYS A 173 19.00 -4.27 22.89
N LEU A 174 18.04 -5.17 22.69
CA LEU A 174 18.29 -6.61 22.67
C LEU A 174 19.13 -7.01 21.46
N LEU A 175 18.81 -6.46 20.28
CA LEU A 175 19.55 -6.68 19.06
C LEU A 175 21.02 -6.27 19.20
N HIS A 176 21.25 -5.07 19.73
CA HIS A 176 22.60 -4.57 19.99
C HIS A 176 23.38 -5.50 20.94
N LYS A 177 22.74 -6.05 21.98
CA LYS A 177 23.39 -7.03 22.86
C LYS A 177 23.84 -8.27 22.08
N ILE A 178 22.96 -8.85 21.26
CA ILE A 178 23.28 -10.02 20.44
C ILE A 178 24.47 -9.74 19.52
N HIS A 179 24.44 -8.61 18.82
CA HIS A 179 25.52 -8.20 17.91
C HIS A 179 26.83 -7.96 18.66
N SER A 180 26.78 -7.33 19.84
CA SER A 180 27.97 -7.06 20.66
C SER A 180 28.61 -8.35 21.20
N TYR A 181 27.79 -9.33 21.62
CA TYR A 181 28.28 -10.60 22.16
C TYR A 181 28.79 -11.56 21.08
N THR A 182 28.34 -11.40 19.84
CA THR A 182 28.73 -12.26 18.71
C THR A 182 29.74 -11.57 17.78
N SER A 183 30.25 -10.41 18.18
CA SER A 183 31.25 -9.67 17.43
C SER A 183 32.53 -10.51 17.26
N GLY A 184 33.00 -10.64 16.03
CA GLY A 184 34.13 -11.48 15.63
C GLY A 184 33.80 -12.95 15.36
N CYS A 185 32.54 -13.39 15.56
CA CYS A 185 32.16 -14.79 15.36
C CYS A 185 31.76 -15.12 13.91
N HIS A 186 31.47 -14.11 13.08
CA HIS A 186 31.00 -14.29 11.71
C HIS A 186 32.16 -14.41 10.70
N MET A 187 31.99 -15.24 9.66
CA MET A 187 33.03 -15.50 8.63
C MET A 187 33.26 -14.30 7.70
N ASP A 188 32.19 -13.55 7.40
CA ASP A 188 32.28 -12.27 6.69
C ASP A 188 32.73 -11.16 7.64
N GLN A 189 33.89 -10.57 7.32
CA GLN A 189 34.52 -9.49 8.08
C GLN A 189 33.74 -8.18 8.01
N THR A 190 32.89 -7.99 6.98
CA THR A 190 32.08 -6.77 6.84
C THR A 190 30.89 -6.74 7.80
N ILE A 191 30.30 -7.91 8.07
CA ILE A 191 29.22 -8.06 9.05
C ILE A 191 29.83 -8.21 10.44
N GLY A 192 30.74 -9.18 10.61
CA GLY A 192 31.51 -9.35 11.84
C GLY A 192 30.69 -9.71 13.08
N HIS A 193 29.38 -9.99 12.99
CA HIS A 193 28.53 -10.45 14.09
C HIS A 193 27.43 -11.38 13.57
N PHE A 194 26.78 -12.13 14.46
CA PHE A 194 25.65 -12.98 14.08
C PHE A 194 24.32 -12.22 14.21
N SER A 195 23.41 -12.53 13.29
CA SER A 195 22.01 -12.14 13.35
C SER A 195 21.23 -12.94 14.41
N VAL A 196 20.04 -12.47 14.79
CA VAL A 196 19.15 -13.21 15.70
C VAL A 196 18.88 -14.60 15.15
N THR A 197 18.52 -14.69 13.86
CA THR A 197 18.24 -15.96 13.18
C THR A 197 19.42 -16.92 13.26
N GLU A 198 20.65 -16.44 13.00
CA GLU A 198 21.85 -17.27 13.09
C GLU A 198 22.12 -17.74 14.51
N THR A 199 21.94 -16.87 15.52
CA THR A 199 22.10 -17.28 16.92
C THR A 199 21.06 -18.31 17.34
N ASP A 200 19.82 -18.23 16.85
CA ASP A 200 18.78 -19.20 17.11
C ASP A 200 19.07 -20.55 16.44
N LEU A 201 19.61 -20.53 15.21
CA LEU A 201 20.05 -21.73 14.50
C LEU A 201 21.17 -22.48 15.23
N ILE A 202 22.13 -21.75 15.82
CA ILE A 202 23.20 -22.34 16.64
C ILE A 202 22.61 -23.01 17.89
N ARG A 203 21.60 -22.38 18.51
CA ARG A 203 20.94 -22.91 19.70
C ARG A 203 20.04 -24.12 19.40
N GLN A 204 19.39 -24.13 18.25
CA GLN A 204 18.43 -25.17 17.84
C GLN A 204 18.71 -25.64 16.42
N PRO A 205 19.60 -26.63 16.23
CA PRO A 205 19.99 -27.11 14.90
C PRO A 205 18.81 -27.67 14.09
N ASP A 206 17.79 -28.23 14.75
CA ASP A 206 16.60 -28.77 14.07
C ASP A 206 15.77 -27.70 13.35
N SER A 207 15.87 -26.44 13.80
CA SER A 207 15.19 -25.29 13.16
C SER A 207 15.79 -24.94 11.79
N TYR A 208 17.03 -25.37 11.52
CA TYR A 208 17.69 -25.17 10.22
C TYR A 208 16.91 -25.80 9.07
N LYS A 209 16.39 -27.02 9.27
CA LYS A 209 15.61 -27.71 8.22
C LYS A 209 14.33 -26.96 7.87
N GLN A 210 13.67 -26.37 8.87
CA GLN A 210 12.47 -25.56 8.67
C GLN A 210 12.80 -24.26 7.93
N LEU A 211 13.88 -23.58 8.32
CA LEU A 211 14.34 -22.37 7.62
C LEU A 211 14.70 -22.67 6.17
N LEU A 212 15.42 -23.77 5.92
CA LEU A 212 15.79 -24.20 4.57
C LEU A 212 14.55 -24.47 3.72
N GLN A 213 13.54 -25.19 4.25
CA GLN A 213 12.26 -25.39 3.57
C GLN A 213 11.53 -24.07 3.27
N LEU A 214 11.55 -23.11 4.19
CA LEU A 214 10.97 -21.79 3.96
C LEU A 214 11.70 -21.05 2.83
N LEU A 215 13.03 -21.08 2.80
CA LEU A 215 13.85 -20.44 1.76
C LEU A 215 13.68 -21.11 0.39
N GLU A 216 13.63 -22.44 0.35
CA GLU A 216 13.33 -23.19 -0.88
C GLU A 216 11.93 -22.85 -1.40
N SER A 217 10.95 -22.73 -0.50
CA SER A 217 9.58 -22.34 -0.86
C SER A 217 9.52 -20.89 -1.38
N GLU A 218 10.30 -19.98 -0.81
CA GLU A 218 10.41 -18.60 -1.27
C GLU A 218 11.08 -18.53 -2.64
N THR A 219 12.20 -19.23 -2.82
CA THR A 219 12.96 -19.28 -4.07
C THR A 219 12.09 -19.84 -5.19
N SER A 220 11.41 -20.97 -4.96
CA SER A 220 10.45 -21.56 -5.90
C SER A 220 9.34 -20.59 -6.31
N ARG A 221 8.90 -19.74 -5.37
CA ARG A 221 7.86 -18.73 -5.63
C ARG A 221 8.39 -17.53 -6.41
N LEU A 222 9.62 -17.11 -6.14
CA LEU A 222 10.31 -16.06 -6.91
C LEU A 222 10.60 -16.52 -8.34
N GLU A 223 11.00 -17.77 -8.54
CA GLU A 223 11.15 -18.37 -9.86
C GLU A 223 9.82 -18.40 -10.62
N ALA A 224 8.75 -18.86 -9.97
CA ALA A 224 7.41 -18.83 -10.56
C ALA A 224 6.94 -17.41 -10.90
N PHE A 225 7.31 -16.41 -10.09
CA PHE A 225 7.05 -15.01 -10.39
C PHE A 225 7.80 -14.54 -11.64
N LEU A 226 9.08 -14.90 -11.79
CA LEU A 226 9.87 -14.56 -12.98
C LEU A 226 9.30 -15.21 -14.23
N GLU A 227 8.92 -16.50 -14.15
CA GLU A 227 8.21 -17.19 -15.23
C GLU A 227 6.89 -16.49 -15.59
N TRP A 228 6.10 -16.12 -14.58
CA TRP A 228 4.85 -15.37 -14.78
C TRP A 228 5.13 -14.05 -15.50
N LYS A 229 6.15 -13.29 -15.08
CA LYS A 229 6.51 -12.01 -15.72
C LYS A 229 6.90 -12.16 -17.18
N GLN A 230 7.55 -13.27 -17.56
CA GLN A 230 7.83 -13.56 -18.97
C GLN A 230 6.56 -13.86 -19.77
N LEU A 231 5.59 -14.53 -19.15
CA LEU A 231 4.33 -14.96 -19.78
C LEU A 231 3.16 -13.98 -19.59
N GLU A 232 3.38 -12.89 -18.88
CA GLU A 232 2.39 -11.86 -18.56
C GLU A 232 1.67 -11.33 -19.83
N PRO A 233 2.34 -11.07 -20.97
CA PRO A 233 1.67 -10.65 -22.20
C PRO A 233 0.64 -11.68 -22.73
N VAL A 234 0.90 -12.98 -22.54
CA VAL A 234 -0.01 -14.06 -22.98
C VAL A 234 -1.30 -14.03 -22.17
N TYR A 235 -1.17 -13.82 -20.86
CA TYR A 235 -2.32 -13.68 -19.97
C TYR A 235 -3.17 -12.46 -20.34
N TRP A 236 -2.54 -11.30 -20.55
CA TRP A 236 -3.26 -10.09 -20.92
C TRP A 236 -3.95 -10.22 -22.27
N HIS A 237 -3.29 -10.81 -23.26
CA HIS A 237 -3.91 -11.11 -24.54
C HIS A 237 -5.14 -12.02 -24.39
N TRP A 238 -5.06 -13.05 -23.55
CA TRP A 238 -6.19 -13.93 -23.24
C TRP A 238 -7.33 -13.20 -22.50
N MET A 239 -7.02 -12.28 -21.59
CA MET A 239 -8.02 -11.45 -20.90
C MET A 239 -8.74 -10.52 -21.88
N VAL A 240 -8.02 -9.87 -22.81
CA VAL A 240 -8.59 -8.91 -23.78
C VAL A 240 -9.38 -9.59 -24.90
N LYS A 241 -8.87 -10.68 -25.50
CA LYS A 241 -9.57 -11.43 -26.56
C LYS A 241 -10.95 -11.98 -26.13
N SER A 242 -11.16 -12.12 -24.83
CA SER A 242 -12.47 -12.50 -24.27
C SER A 242 -13.51 -11.39 -24.29
N ARG A 243 -13.06 -10.13 -24.37
CA ARG A 243 -13.88 -8.93 -24.34
C ARG A 243 -14.36 -8.53 -25.73
N GLU A 244 -13.70 -9.00 -26.78
CA GLU A 244 -14.01 -8.76 -28.19
C GLU A 244 -15.38 -9.31 -28.63
N ARG A 245 -15.99 -10.20 -27.84
CA ARG A 245 -17.38 -10.64 -28.06
C ARG A 245 -18.44 -9.72 -27.44
N THR A 246 -18.04 -8.71 -26.65
CA THR A 246 -18.94 -7.83 -25.90
C THR A 246 -18.55 -6.35 -25.99
N LEU A 247 -17.57 -6.00 -26.84
CA LEU A 247 -17.33 -4.61 -27.19
C LEU A 247 -18.40 -4.20 -28.21
N PRO A 248 -19.08 -3.06 -28.02
CA PRO A 248 -19.80 -2.43 -29.12
C PRO A 248 -18.80 -2.23 -30.27
N ASP A 249 -19.25 -2.41 -31.52
CA ASP A 249 -18.46 -2.33 -32.76
C ASP A 249 -17.41 -1.20 -32.66
N GLU A 250 -16.19 -1.36 -33.19
CA GLU A 250 -15.15 -0.31 -33.11
C GLU A 250 -15.69 1.06 -33.55
N ARG A 251 -16.67 1.05 -34.46
CA ARG A 251 -17.46 2.21 -34.90
C ARG A 251 -18.32 2.83 -33.80
N GLU A 252 -19.01 2.04 -32.99
CA GLU A 252 -19.82 2.50 -31.86
C GLU A 252 -18.96 3.06 -30.73
N PHE A 253 -17.82 2.43 -30.43
CA PHE A 253 -16.86 2.99 -29.47
C PHE A 253 -16.28 4.32 -29.97
N CYS A 254 -15.88 4.39 -31.25
CA CYS A 254 -15.41 5.64 -31.84
C CYS A 254 -16.51 6.71 -31.89
N ALA A 255 -17.77 6.33 -32.12
CA ALA A 255 -18.91 7.24 -32.07
C ALA A 255 -19.18 7.75 -30.64
N ALA A 256 -19.05 6.89 -29.62
CA ALA A 256 -19.17 7.26 -28.21
C ALA A 256 -18.05 8.22 -27.76
N VAL A 257 -16.81 7.95 -28.16
CA VAL A 257 -15.67 8.84 -27.89
C VAL A 257 -15.85 10.19 -28.59
N ARG A 258 -16.31 10.19 -29.85
CA ARG A 258 -16.62 11.43 -30.58
C ARG A 258 -17.74 12.24 -29.93
N THR A 259 -18.83 11.59 -29.52
CA THR A 259 -19.95 12.28 -28.83
C THR A 259 -19.52 12.86 -27.49
N ILE A 260 -18.72 12.15 -26.70
CA ILE A 260 -18.16 12.68 -25.45
C ILE A 260 -17.23 13.86 -25.75
N THR A 261 -16.37 13.75 -26.76
CA THR A 261 -15.43 14.81 -27.14
C THR A 261 -16.16 16.08 -27.59
N GLU A 262 -17.19 15.94 -28.43
CA GLU A 262 -18.00 17.08 -28.87
C GLU A 262 -18.84 17.68 -27.72
N ALA A 263 -19.38 16.85 -26.82
CA ALA A 263 -20.09 17.34 -25.64
C ALA A 263 -19.18 18.13 -24.69
N VAL A 264 -17.94 17.67 -24.49
CA VAL A 264 -16.93 18.40 -23.70
C VAL A 264 -16.53 19.70 -24.40
N LYS A 265 -16.34 19.68 -25.72
CA LYS A 265 -16.00 20.88 -26.51
C LYS A 265 -17.10 21.93 -26.48
N LEU A 266 -18.37 21.51 -26.57
CA LEU A 266 -19.53 22.38 -26.43
C LEU A 266 -19.61 22.96 -25.01
N LYS A 267 -19.46 22.14 -23.96
CA LYS A 267 -19.43 22.61 -22.58
C LYS A 267 -18.29 23.58 -22.29
N LEU A 268 -17.11 23.37 -22.87
CA LEU A 268 -15.97 24.29 -22.75
C LEU A 268 -16.20 25.60 -23.50
N SER A 269 -16.85 25.56 -24.66
CA SER A 269 -17.21 26.75 -25.44
C SER A 269 -18.29 27.57 -24.74
N ASP A 270 -19.28 26.90 -24.16
CA ASP A 270 -20.35 27.51 -23.38
C ASP A 270 -19.80 28.14 -22.09
N LEU A 271 -18.87 27.45 -21.40
CA LEU A 271 -18.14 28.01 -20.26
C LEU A 271 -17.31 29.24 -20.67
N LYS A 272 -16.66 29.21 -21.85
CA LYS A 272 -15.90 30.34 -22.37
C LYS A 272 -16.80 31.55 -22.70
N TYR A 273 -17.98 31.31 -23.26
CA TYR A 273 -18.99 32.33 -23.53
C TYR A 273 -19.54 32.95 -22.23
N HIS A 274 -19.89 32.12 -21.25
CA HIS A 274 -20.35 32.57 -19.94
C HIS A 274 -19.28 33.32 -19.14
N CYS A 275 -18.00 32.92 -19.25
CA CYS A 275 -16.88 33.64 -18.63
C CYS A 275 -16.57 34.98 -19.32
N ALA A 276 -16.87 35.13 -20.61
CA ALA A 276 -16.69 36.39 -21.35
C ALA A 276 -17.78 37.42 -21.04
N HIS A 277 -19.03 36.98 -20.86
CA HIS A 277 -20.17 37.87 -20.58
C HIS A 277 -20.34 38.26 -19.10
N LYS A 278 -19.66 37.59 -18.17
CA LYS A 278 -19.73 37.88 -16.72
C LYS A 278 -18.60 38.79 -16.20
N LYS A 279 -18.01 39.63 -17.06
CA LYS A 279 -17.24 40.81 -16.63
C LYS A 279 -18.18 42.02 -16.66
N ASN A 280 -18.84 42.29 -15.53
CA ASN A 280 -19.30 43.63 -15.09
C ASN A 280 -20.21 43.55 -13.84
N GLY A 281 -20.02 42.55 -12.96
CA GLY A 281 -20.66 42.50 -11.65
C GLY A 281 -19.58 42.52 -10.58
N MET A 282 -19.44 43.65 -9.90
CA MET A 282 -18.47 43.88 -8.84
C MET A 282 -18.58 42.82 -7.73
N HIS A 283 -17.58 41.94 -7.62
CA HIS A 283 -17.19 41.39 -6.33
C HIS A 283 -15.76 41.86 -6.06
N GLY A 284 -15.62 42.58 -4.94
CA GLY A 284 -14.37 43.08 -4.41
C GLY A 284 -13.35 41.97 -4.16
N SER A 285 -12.14 42.43 -3.86
CA SER A 285 -10.86 41.73 -3.77
C SER A 285 -10.83 40.42 -2.95
N TYR A 286 -11.44 39.36 -3.47
CA TYR A 286 -11.14 37.99 -3.05
C TYR A 286 -10.68 37.17 -4.26
N ARG A 287 -9.35 37.12 -4.46
CA ARG A 287 -8.70 36.13 -5.32
C ARG A 287 -8.71 34.80 -4.59
N LEU A 288 -9.55 33.86 -5.01
CA LEU A 288 -9.29 32.44 -4.76
C LEU A 288 -8.19 32.00 -5.71
N VAL A 289 -6.96 31.95 -5.20
CA VAL A 289 -5.82 31.35 -5.90
C VAL A 289 -5.93 29.85 -5.73
N PHE A 290 -6.18 29.13 -6.83
CA PHE A 290 -5.92 27.70 -6.87
C PHE A 290 -4.41 27.52 -6.78
N LYS A 291 -3.91 27.13 -5.61
CA LYS A 291 -2.51 26.75 -5.43
C LYS A 291 -2.35 25.34 -5.97
N ASP A 292 -2.15 25.25 -7.29
CA ASP A 292 -1.52 24.07 -7.86
C ASP A 292 -0.11 23.99 -7.26
N LYS A 293 0.17 22.92 -6.51
CA LYS A 293 1.49 22.69 -5.92
C LYS A 293 2.46 22.09 -6.95
N ARG A 294 2.33 22.45 -8.23
CA ARG A 294 3.33 22.16 -9.25
C ARG A 294 3.48 23.34 -10.21
N SER A 295 4.72 23.79 -10.30
CA SER A 295 5.27 24.72 -11.30
C SER A 295 5.06 26.21 -11.01
N GLU A 296 5.82 26.74 -10.06
CA GLU A 296 6.33 28.11 -10.21
C GLU A 296 7.26 28.17 -11.43
N PRO A 297 7.27 29.28 -12.18
CA PRO A 297 8.27 29.50 -13.21
C PRO A 297 9.64 29.53 -12.53
N ILE A 298 10.60 28.82 -13.12
CA ILE A 298 12.00 28.76 -12.66
C ILE A 298 12.58 30.18 -12.75
N THR A 299 12.41 30.96 -11.69
CA THR A 299 13.43 31.90 -11.26
C THR A 299 14.58 31.04 -10.77
N ASN A 300 15.76 31.21 -11.36
CA ASN A 300 16.99 30.59 -10.86
C ASN A 300 17.28 31.13 -9.45
N VAL A 301 16.60 30.55 -8.46
CA VAL A 301 16.90 30.79 -7.05
C VAL A 301 18.11 29.92 -6.76
N ASN A 302 19.22 30.57 -6.46
CA ASN A 302 20.47 29.88 -6.17
C ASN A 302 20.24 28.96 -4.95
N ALA A 303 20.56 27.68 -5.07
CA ALA A 303 20.37 26.70 -4.01
C ALA A 303 21.04 27.14 -2.70
N THR A 304 22.13 27.91 -2.79
CA THR A 304 22.82 28.48 -1.62
C THR A 304 21.99 29.52 -0.86
N GLU A 305 21.17 30.32 -1.55
CA GLU A 305 20.28 31.31 -0.92
C GLU A 305 19.10 30.64 -0.21
N VAL A 306 18.59 29.54 -0.78
CA VAL A 306 17.51 28.76 -0.13
C VAL A 306 18.06 28.06 1.11
N ILE A 307 19.25 27.47 1.03
CA ILE A 307 19.88 26.79 2.17
C ILE A 307 20.19 27.79 3.29
N SER A 308 20.74 28.96 2.99
CA SER A 308 21.06 29.97 4.01
C SER A 308 19.79 30.51 4.68
N LYS A 309 18.72 30.74 3.91
CA LYS A 309 17.42 31.16 4.45
C LYS A 309 16.83 30.10 5.38
N LEU A 310 16.86 28.84 4.98
CA LEU A 310 16.36 27.73 5.81
C LEU A 310 17.19 27.55 7.09
N GLN A 311 18.51 27.70 7.03
CA GLN A 311 19.37 27.67 8.21
C GLN A 311 19.09 28.84 9.16
N MET A 312 18.79 30.03 8.64
CA MET A 312 18.41 31.19 9.44
C MET A 312 17.06 31.00 10.13
N GLU A 313 16.08 30.42 9.43
CA GLU A 313 14.78 30.05 9.99
C GLU A 313 14.93 28.96 11.06
N GLU A 314 15.74 27.93 10.82
CA GLU A 314 16.05 26.88 11.81
C GLU A 314 16.70 27.47 13.07
N ALA A 315 17.68 28.36 12.91
CA ALA A 315 18.34 29.02 14.04
C ALA A 315 17.38 29.90 14.85
N THR A 316 16.40 30.52 14.18
CA THR A 316 15.38 31.35 14.83
C THR A 316 14.41 30.49 15.63
N LEU A 317 13.92 29.40 15.04
CA LEU A 317 13.04 28.45 15.72
C LEU A 317 13.73 27.77 16.91
N LYS A 318 15.03 27.43 16.79
CA LYS A 318 15.81 26.90 17.92
C LYS A 318 15.91 27.90 19.07
N ARG A 319 16.08 29.20 18.77
CA ARG A 319 16.08 30.25 19.79
C ARG A 319 14.73 30.39 20.48
N GLU A 320 13.63 30.38 19.72
CA GLU A 320 12.29 30.45 20.30
C GLU A 320 11.97 29.23 21.18
N LEU A 321 12.35 28.03 20.74
CA LEU A 321 12.16 26.81 21.52
C LEU A 321 12.92 26.88 22.84
N LYS A 322 14.17 27.34 22.82
CA LYS A 322 14.97 27.53 24.05
C LYS A 322 14.33 28.57 24.97
N ARG A 323 13.84 29.69 24.41
CA ARG A 323 13.12 30.73 25.19
C ARG A 323 11.88 30.15 25.87
N LEU A 324 11.05 29.39 25.14
CA LEU A 324 9.86 28.75 25.69
C LEU A 324 10.19 27.70 26.74
N GLN A 325 11.29 26.95 26.57
CA GLN A 325 11.76 26.00 27.58
C GLN A 325 12.20 26.71 28.88
N GLU A 326 12.89 27.84 28.77
CA GLU A 326 13.27 28.65 29.93
C GLU A 326 12.05 29.27 30.61
N GLU A 327 11.07 29.75 29.83
CA GLU A 327 9.82 30.28 30.35
C GLU A 327 8.99 29.21 31.08
N CYS A 328 8.93 28.00 30.53
CA CYS A 328 8.31 26.86 31.21
C CYS A 328 9.07 26.47 32.49
N ARG A 329 10.41 26.54 32.49
CA ARG A 329 11.22 26.27 33.67
C ARG A 329 10.95 27.30 34.77
N HIS A 330 10.96 28.58 34.43
CA HIS A 330 10.66 29.66 35.37
C HIS A 330 9.25 29.53 35.97
N LYS A 331 8.25 29.19 35.16
CA LYS A 331 6.89 28.94 35.66
C LYS A 331 6.83 27.72 36.58
N LEU A 332 7.62 26.68 36.31
CA LEU A 332 7.72 25.53 37.20
C LEU A 332 8.41 25.89 38.52
N ASP A 333 9.43 26.73 38.48
CA ASP A 333 10.15 27.21 39.68
C ASP A 333 9.23 28.13 40.53
N GLU A 334 8.46 29.04 39.91
CA GLU A 334 7.43 29.84 40.60
C GLU A 334 6.36 28.95 41.27
N ILE A 335 5.89 27.92 40.57
CA ILE A 335 4.94 26.95 41.13
C ILE A 335 5.59 26.16 42.28
N ALA A 336 6.88 25.80 42.16
CA ALA A 336 7.61 25.06 43.19
C ALA A 336 7.84 25.90 44.46
N GLU A 337 8.10 27.20 44.32
CA GLU A 337 8.18 28.14 45.45
C GLU A 337 6.83 28.32 46.17
N GLY A 338 5.70 28.18 45.47
CA GLY A 338 4.36 28.13 46.06
C GLY A 338 4.02 26.79 46.74
N LEU A 339 4.85 25.76 46.57
CA LEU A 339 4.64 24.37 47.03
C LEU A 339 5.67 23.94 48.08
N VAL A 340 6.17 24.86 48.91
CA VAL A 340 7.08 24.55 50.02
C VAL A 340 6.45 23.48 50.92
N GLY A 341 7.02 22.27 50.88
CA GLY A 341 6.56 21.07 51.62
C GLY A 341 6.00 19.93 50.76
N VAL A 342 5.85 20.11 49.44
CA VAL A 342 5.34 19.06 48.54
C VAL A 342 6.50 18.41 47.77
N ILE A 343 6.70 17.10 47.95
CA ILE A 343 7.74 16.33 47.25
C ILE A 343 7.23 15.96 45.86
N CYS A 344 7.79 16.56 44.81
CA CYS A 344 7.56 16.14 43.43
C CYS A 344 8.35 14.85 43.13
N ILE A 345 7.65 13.70 43.09
CA ILE A 345 8.22 12.43 42.63
C ILE A 345 8.16 12.41 41.10
N PRO A 346 9.30 12.46 40.39
CA PRO A 346 9.30 12.35 38.94
C PRO A 346 8.76 10.98 38.52
N PRO A 347 8.00 10.89 37.40
CA PRO A 347 7.57 9.60 36.90
C PRO A 347 8.80 8.75 36.64
N ILE A 348 8.84 7.58 37.28
CA ILE A 348 9.91 6.59 37.16
C ILE A 348 10.19 6.38 35.67
N LYS A 349 11.43 6.68 35.27
CA LYS A 349 11.91 6.43 33.91
C LYS A 349 11.70 4.93 33.63
N ARG A 350 10.77 4.62 32.72
CA ARG A 350 10.70 3.32 32.05
C ARG A 350 11.55 3.39 30.79
#